data_AF-A0A4Q4V2Y0-F1
#
_entry.id   AF-A0A4Q4V2Y0-F1
#
_cell.length_a   1.000
_cell.length_b   1.000
_cell.length_c   1.000
_cell.angle_alpha   90.00
_cell.angle_beta   90.00
_cell.angle_gamma   90.00
#
_symmetry.space_group_name_H-M   'P 1'
#
loop_
_entity.id
_entity.type
_entity.pdbx_description
1 polymer ?
#
loop_
_entity_poly.entity_id
_entity_poly.type
_entity_poly.pdbx_seq_one_letter_code
_entity_poly.pdbx_strand_id
1 'polypeptide(L)'
;MFAETMGGRQYLVIGIDRLGSSSGNTARYHADPSKSNGRYWVKQGIEHISAYTNKTDGANTIFASGGGKLTRLTRASRTNTKVWRSQEITLAAPPDQKPLSFNSYTTTIIVNSKDGLPASDVELEISADSYTPFYINGLYYLVGQTPVIIPTDAAGTVTIIEASNDLNATVLTVAIPNDVLSTIIDAMNYAFRKISSLDSESALRDASYPTLTAVGGTLGDPGYSPLVSSSANQGDLQVIASRMTNLKDVWANVKPPSTTPLRRLKPTPS
;
A
#
# COMPACT_ATOMS: atom_id res chain seq x y z
N MET A 1 -8.42 -18.73 -5.34
CA MET A 1 -9.78 -19.05 -4.87
C MET A 1 -10.01 -20.49 -5.26
N PHE A 2 -10.10 -21.38 -4.29
CA PHE A 2 -10.50 -22.76 -4.51
C PHE A 2 -11.59 -23.10 -3.49
N ALA A 3 -12.50 -23.98 -3.88
CA ALA A 3 -13.48 -24.55 -2.99
C ALA A 3 -12.92 -25.85 -2.42
N GLU A 4 -12.95 -26.01 -1.12
CA GLU A 4 -12.59 -27.28 -0.46
C GLU A 4 -13.79 -27.83 0.29
N THR A 5 -13.83 -29.16 0.43
CA THR A 5 -14.88 -29.83 1.19
C THR A 5 -14.22 -30.52 2.38
N MET A 6 -14.57 -30.12 3.60
CA MET A 6 -14.04 -30.74 4.83
C MET A 6 -15.23 -31.14 5.72
N GLY A 7 -15.28 -32.41 6.12
CA GLY A 7 -16.37 -32.92 6.98
C GLY A 7 -17.79 -32.76 6.41
N GLY A 8 -17.95 -32.84 5.08
CA GLY A 8 -19.26 -32.70 4.41
C GLY A 8 -19.77 -31.27 4.24
N ARG A 9 -18.95 -30.25 4.52
CA ARG A 9 -19.27 -28.83 4.29
C ARG A 9 -18.41 -28.25 3.18
N GLN A 10 -19.01 -27.47 2.28
CA GLN A 10 -18.29 -26.73 1.23
C GLN A 10 -17.81 -25.38 1.78
N TYR A 11 -16.52 -25.11 1.63
CA TYR A 11 -15.87 -23.88 2.06
C TYR A 11 -15.44 -23.08 0.84
N LEU A 12 -15.65 -21.77 0.92
CA LEU A 12 -14.94 -20.84 0.04
C LEU A 12 -13.75 -20.28 0.82
N VAL A 13 -12.56 -20.76 0.47
CA VAL A 13 -11.32 -20.33 1.11
C VAL A 13 -10.72 -19.18 0.30
N ILE A 14 -10.78 -17.98 0.86
CA ILE A 14 -9.96 -16.86 0.41
C ILE A 14 -8.69 -16.90 1.26
N GLY A 15 -7.71 -17.66 0.78
CA GLY A 15 -6.35 -17.60 1.32
C GLY A 15 -5.73 -16.25 0.98
N ILE A 16 -5.42 -15.45 2.01
CA ILE A 16 -4.40 -14.41 1.90
C ILE A 16 -3.11 -15.12 2.25
N ASP A 17 -2.44 -15.65 1.24
CA ASP A 17 -1.14 -16.28 1.45
C ASP A 17 -0.13 -15.18 1.78
N ARG A 18 0.25 -15.09 3.06
CA ARG A 18 1.41 -14.33 3.49
C ARG A 18 2.53 -15.35 3.58
N LEU A 19 3.46 -15.28 2.62
CA LEU A 19 4.67 -16.10 2.63
C LEU A 19 5.32 -16.02 4.02
N GLY A 20 5.22 -17.10 4.80
CA GLY A 20 6.08 -17.33 5.98
C GLY A 20 5.46 -17.34 7.38
N SER A 21 4.13 -17.30 7.61
CA SER A 21 3.58 -17.57 8.96
C SER A 21 2.71 -18.82 9.00
N SER A 22 2.93 -19.67 10.02
CA SER A 22 2.05 -20.79 10.40
C SER A 22 0.69 -20.34 10.93
N SER A 23 0.46 -19.03 10.98
CA SER A 23 -0.80 -18.37 11.33
C SER A 23 -1.26 -17.48 10.18
N GLY A 24 -1.57 -18.10 9.04
CA GLY A 24 -2.29 -17.41 7.96
C GLY A 24 -3.62 -16.91 8.47
N ASN A 25 -3.86 -15.59 8.40
CA ASN A 25 -5.15 -15.00 8.78
C ASN A 25 -6.18 -15.38 7.72
N THR A 26 -6.69 -16.61 7.83
CA THR A 26 -7.60 -17.21 6.86
C THR A 26 -9.00 -16.73 7.17
N ALA A 27 -9.54 -15.82 6.34
CA ALA A 27 -10.98 -15.58 6.36
C ALA A 27 -11.67 -16.79 5.72
N ARG A 28 -12.14 -17.71 6.57
CA ARG A 28 -12.91 -18.88 6.14
C ARG A 28 -14.40 -18.50 6.08
N TYR A 29 -14.98 -18.59 4.89
CA TYR A 29 -16.41 -18.46 4.69
C TYR A 29 -17.00 -19.85 4.55
N HIS A 30 -18.06 -20.15 5.29
CA HIS A 30 -18.84 -21.38 5.11
C HIS A 30 -20.25 -21.04 4.65
N ALA A 31 -20.81 -21.91 3.80
CA ALA A 31 -22.23 -21.91 3.49
C ALA A 31 -22.97 -22.70 4.58
N ASP A 32 -24.04 -22.14 5.15
CA ASP A 32 -24.94 -22.84 6.08
C ASP A 32 -25.97 -23.66 5.28
N PRO A 33 -25.86 -25.00 5.24
CA PRO A 33 -26.74 -25.85 4.44
C PRO A 33 -28.13 -26.06 5.05
N SER A 34 -28.37 -25.60 6.29
CA SER A 34 -29.68 -25.71 6.96
C SER A 34 -30.70 -24.68 6.49
N LYS A 35 -30.25 -23.71 5.69
CA LYS A 35 -31.09 -22.65 5.14
C LYS A 35 -31.27 -22.91 3.64
N SER A 36 -32.52 -23.00 3.20
CA SER A 36 -32.88 -23.24 1.80
C SER A 36 -33.14 -21.95 1.01
N ASN A 37 -33.13 -20.79 1.68
CA ASN A 37 -33.31 -19.44 1.12
C ASN A 37 -32.55 -18.37 1.97
N GLY A 38 -31.87 -17.41 1.34
CA GLY A 38 -31.22 -16.25 2.02
C GLY A 38 -29.72 -16.01 1.71
N ARG A 39 -29.06 -15.07 2.43
CA ARG A 39 -27.58 -14.87 2.37
C ARG A 39 -26.90 -15.90 3.28
N TYR A 40 -26.10 -16.80 2.70
CA TYR A 40 -25.54 -17.98 3.39
C TYR A 40 -24.09 -17.83 3.87
N TRP A 41 -23.48 -16.66 3.68
CA TRP A 41 -22.04 -16.49 3.94
C TRP A 41 -21.80 -15.92 5.33
N VAL A 42 -21.28 -16.74 6.24
CA VAL A 42 -20.97 -16.32 7.62
C VAL A 42 -19.46 -16.10 7.79
N LYS A 43 -19.07 -14.84 8.00
CA LYS A 43 -17.82 -14.41 8.66
C LYS A 43 -18.25 -13.64 9.92
N GLN A 44 -17.62 -13.88 11.07
CA GLN A 44 -17.93 -13.05 12.25
C GLN A 44 -17.61 -11.57 11.95
N GLY A 45 -18.60 -10.69 12.12
CA GLY A 45 -18.46 -9.24 11.97
C GLY A 45 -18.58 -8.66 10.55
N ILE A 46 -18.91 -9.46 9.52
CA ILE A 46 -19.23 -8.95 8.17
C ILE A 46 -20.69 -9.31 7.83
N GLU A 47 -21.49 -8.31 7.52
CA GLU A 47 -22.93 -8.37 7.27
C GLU A 47 -23.25 -8.46 5.77
N HIS A 48 -22.44 -7.79 4.93
CA HIS A 48 -22.66 -7.71 3.48
C HIS A 48 -21.36 -7.82 2.69
N ILE A 49 -21.39 -8.53 1.56
CA ILE A 49 -20.27 -8.62 0.61
C ILE A 49 -20.81 -8.42 -0.81
N SER A 50 -20.06 -7.69 -1.63
CA SER A 50 -20.29 -7.55 -3.07
C SER A 50 -18.96 -7.69 -3.82
N ALA A 51 -18.86 -8.67 -4.70
CA ALA A 51 -17.70 -8.83 -5.56
C ALA A 51 -17.93 -8.07 -6.88
N TYR A 52 -16.90 -7.35 -7.33
CA TYR A 52 -16.93 -6.53 -8.53
C TYR A 52 -15.62 -6.73 -9.30
N THR A 53 -15.71 -7.12 -10.55
CA THR A 53 -14.57 -7.05 -11.47
C THR A 53 -14.66 -5.74 -12.22
N ASN A 54 -13.65 -4.89 -12.05
CA ASN A 54 -13.58 -3.65 -12.78
C ASN A 54 -13.26 -3.95 -14.25
N LYS A 55 -14.22 -3.65 -15.14
CA LYS A 55 -14.07 -3.94 -16.57
C LYS A 55 -13.00 -3.08 -17.25
N THR A 56 -12.65 -1.94 -16.65
CA THR A 56 -11.67 -1.00 -17.20
C THR A 56 -10.23 -1.48 -16.99
N ASP A 57 -9.89 -1.98 -15.78
CA ASP A 57 -8.53 -2.39 -15.43
C ASP A 57 -8.38 -3.91 -15.19
N GLY A 58 -9.48 -4.67 -15.26
CA GLY A 58 -9.50 -6.11 -15.00
C GLY A 58 -9.26 -6.49 -13.53
N ALA A 59 -9.18 -5.52 -12.62
CA ALA A 59 -8.90 -5.77 -11.21
C ALA A 59 -10.12 -6.36 -10.51
N ASN A 60 -9.89 -7.39 -9.70
CA ASN A 60 -10.91 -7.93 -8.82
C ASN A 60 -10.98 -7.09 -7.55
N THR A 61 -12.19 -6.60 -7.27
CA THR A 61 -12.53 -5.81 -6.10
C THR A 61 -13.60 -6.53 -5.29
N ILE A 62 -13.49 -6.51 -3.96
CA ILE A 62 -14.55 -6.98 -3.06
C ILE A 62 -14.90 -5.85 -2.11
N PHE A 63 -16.17 -5.48 -2.05
CA PHE A 63 -16.71 -4.62 -1.01
C PHE A 63 -17.25 -5.50 0.11
N ALA A 64 -16.91 -5.17 1.35
CA ALA A 64 -17.39 -5.84 2.55
C ALA A 64 -17.89 -4.79 3.55
N SER A 65 -19.06 -4.99 4.14
CA SER A 65 -19.62 -4.15 5.20
C SER A 65 -19.94 -5.01 6.41
N GLY A 66 -19.64 -4.52 7.61
CA GLY A 66 -20.09 -5.09 8.88
C GLY A 66 -19.32 -4.54 10.08
N GLY A 67 -19.93 -4.61 11.26
CA GLY A 67 -19.33 -4.04 12.47
C GLY A 67 -19.13 -2.52 12.37
N GLY A 68 -20.02 -1.83 11.63
CA GLY A 68 -19.97 -0.39 11.39
C GLY A 68 -18.92 0.07 10.36
N LYS A 69 -18.20 -0.86 9.72
CA LYS A 69 -17.14 -0.55 8.75
C LYS A 69 -17.55 -0.94 7.35
N LEU A 70 -17.17 -0.12 6.38
CA LEU A 70 -17.20 -0.46 4.95
C LEU A 70 -15.75 -0.61 4.48
N THR A 71 -15.44 -1.68 3.77
CA THR A 71 -14.07 -2.01 3.34
C THR A 71 -14.07 -2.44 1.89
N ARG A 72 -13.04 -2.03 1.16
CA ARG A 72 -12.73 -2.42 -0.22
C ARG A 72 -11.46 -3.25 -0.23
N LEU A 73 -11.51 -4.43 -0.84
CA LEU A 73 -10.36 -5.29 -1.08
C LEU A 73 -10.02 -5.27 -2.56
N THR A 74 -8.81 -4.88 -2.94
CA THR A 74 -8.38 -4.83 -4.35
C THR A 74 -7.15 -5.69 -4.56
N ARG A 75 -7.13 -6.52 -5.61
CA ARG A 75 -5.97 -7.34 -5.97
C ARG A 75 -4.97 -6.56 -6.82
N ALA A 76 -3.68 -6.58 -6.47
CA ALA A 76 -2.63 -5.96 -7.26
C ALA A 76 -2.56 -6.57 -8.69
N SER A 77 -2.63 -5.73 -9.72
CA SER A 77 -2.73 -6.16 -11.11
C SER A 77 -1.37 -6.47 -11.75
N ARG A 78 -0.32 -5.69 -11.46
CA ARG A 78 1.02 -5.82 -12.09
C ARG A 78 2.13 -6.46 -11.26
N THR A 79 1.96 -6.65 -9.95
CA THR A 79 2.96 -7.40 -9.18
C THR A 79 2.75 -8.91 -9.41
N ASN A 80 3.84 -9.66 -9.55
CA ASN A 80 3.77 -11.13 -9.63
C ASN A 80 3.16 -11.76 -8.36
N THR A 81 3.16 -11.00 -7.25
CA THR A 81 2.68 -11.45 -5.95
C THR A 81 1.15 -11.50 -5.84
N LYS A 82 0.41 -10.78 -6.70
CA LYS A 82 -1.06 -10.84 -6.78
C LYS A 82 -1.80 -10.66 -5.43
N VAL A 83 -1.18 -9.91 -4.52
CA VAL A 83 -1.63 -9.71 -3.14
C VAL A 83 -2.91 -8.86 -3.11
N TRP A 84 -3.79 -9.19 -2.17
CA TRP A 84 -5.01 -8.43 -1.90
C TRP A 84 -4.73 -7.32 -0.90
N ARG A 85 -5.13 -6.10 -1.24
CA ARG A 85 -4.99 -4.90 -0.41
C ARG A 85 -6.34 -4.54 0.19
N SER A 86 -6.37 -4.28 1.49
CA SER A 86 -7.59 -3.91 2.21
C SER A 86 -7.59 -2.42 2.52
N GLN A 87 -8.70 -1.76 2.23
CA GLN A 87 -8.88 -0.34 2.46
C GLN A 87 -10.25 -0.08 3.10
N GLU A 88 -10.28 0.63 4.23
CA GLU A 88 -11.53 1.10 4.81
C GLU A 88 -12.08 2.27 3.97
N ILE A 89 -13.38 2.24 3.67
CA ILE A 89 -14.10 3.34 3.03
C ILE A 89 -14.71 4.17 4.15
N THR A 90 -14.22 5.40 4.29
CA THR A 90 -14.76 6.37 5.23
C THR A 90 -15.83 7.21 4.54
N LEU A 91 -16.94 7.44 5.24
CA LEU A 91 -17.95 8.43 4.84
C LEU A 91 -17.49 9.81 5.31
N ALA A 92 -17.95 10.86 4.64
CA ALA A 92 -17.62 12.23 5.03
C ALA A 92 -18.01 12.45 6.50
N ALA A 93 -17.01 12.84 7.30
CA ALA A 93 -17.21 13.15 8.70
C ALA A 93 -17.96 14.48 8.84
N PRO A 94 -18.85 14.63 9.83
CA PRO A 94 -19.39 15.93 10.22
C PRO A 94 -18.27 16.95 10.49
N PRO A 95 -18.48 18.25 10.24
CA PRO A 95 -17.43 19.28 10.36
C PRO A 95 -16.77 19.37 11.75
N ASP A 96 -17.48 18.95 12.78
CA ASP A 96 -17.11 18.96 14.19
C ASP A 96 -16.41 17.67 14.67
N GLN A 97 -16.28 16.67 13.80
CA GLN A 97 -15.58 15.44 14.13
C GLN A 97 -14.07 15.67 14.21
N LYS A 98 -13.44 15.20 15.29
CA LYS A 98 -11.99 15.26 15.45
C LYS A 98 -11.28 14.54 14.29
N PRO A 99 -10.15 15.08 13.77
CA PRO A 99 -9.34 14.42 12.77
C PRO A 99 -8.95 13.00 13.22
N LEU A 100 -9.11 12.03 12.32
CA LEU A 100 -8.69 10.66 12.56
C LEU A 100 -7.18 10.54 12.30
N SER A 101 -6.47 9.91 13.23
CA SER A 101 -5.09 9.47 12.99
C SER A 101 -5.12 8.11 12.29
N PHE A 102 -4.30 7.95 11.26
CA PHE A 102 -4.15 6.70 10.52
C PHE A 102 -2.74 6.55 9.97
N ASN A 103 -2.33 5.30 9.74
CA ASN A 103 -1.06 4.99 9.09
C ASN A 103 -1.14 5.30 7.60
N SER A 104 -0.09 5.90 7.05
CA SER A 104 -0.05 6.29 5.65
C SER A 104 1.35 6.31 5.07
N TYR A 105 1.42 6.19 3.74
CA TYR A 105 2.57 6.62 2.97
C TYR A 105 2.35 8.06 2.53
N THR A 106 3.29 8.94 2.91
CA THR A 106 3.32 10.33 2.44
C THR A 106 4.41 10.45 1.40
N THR A 107 4.02 10.84 0.18
CA THR A 107 4.93 11.17 -0.91
C THR A 107 4.91 12.68 -1.14
N THR A 108 6.08 13.30 -1.06
CA THR A 108 6.26 14.73 -1.37
C THR A 108 7.04 14.85 -2.67
N ILE A 109 6.43 15.46 -3.68
CA ILE A 109 7.04 15.75 -4.96
C ILE A 109 7.40 17.22 -4.97
N ILE A 110 8.67 17.53 -5.22
CA ILE A 110 9.16 18.91 -5.34
C ILE A 110 9.55 19.14 -6.79
N VAL A 111 8.96 20.16 -7.39
CA VAL A 111 9.26 20.59 -8.76
C VAL A 111 10.04 21.90 -8.69
N ASN A 112 11.23 21.88 -9.29
CA ASN A 112 12.09 23.04 -9.38
C ASN A 112 12.19 23.52 -10.83
N SER A 113 12.35 24.82 -11.00
CA SER A 113 12.72 25.44 -12.27
C SER A 113 14.17 25.10 -12.65
N LYS A 114 14.58 25.50 -13.85
CA LYS A 114 15.97 25.32 -14.32
C LYS A 114 17.00 26.01 -13.41
N ASP A 115 16.59 27.05 -12.71
CA ASP A 115 17.44 27.82 -11.80
C ASP A 115 17.47 27.22 -10.39
N GLY A 116 16.81 26.07 -10.18
CA GLY A 116 16.74 25.37 -8.90
C GLY A 116 15.73 25.98 -7.91
N LEU A 117 14.94 26.96 -8.33
CA LEU A 117 13.89 27.57 -7.50
C LEU A 117 12.60 26.74 -7.56
N PRO A 118 11.79 26.67 -6.49
CA PRO A 118 10.50 25.99 -6.54
C PRO A 118 9.60 26.54 -7.64
N ALA A 119 9.02 25.66 -8.44
CA ALA A 119 8.15 26.03 -9.55
C ALA A 119 6.68 25.78 -9.18
N SER A 120 5.97 26.87 -8.88
CA SER A 120 4.54 26.85 -8.59
C SER A 120 3.68 26.68 -9.84
N ASP A 121 2.47 26.15 -9.66
CA ASP A 121 1.46 26.00 -10.71
C ASP A 121 1.93 25.19 -11.93
N VAL A 122 2.88 24.26 -11.70
CA VAL A 122 3.30 23.29 -12.70
C VAL A 122 2.35 22.10 -12.63
N GLU A 123 1.64 21.84 -13.72
CA GLU A 123 0.77 20.69 -13.85
C GLU A 123 1.59 19.38 -13.84
N LEU A 124 1.14 18.43 -13.02
CA LEU A 124 1.65 17.06 -12.98
C LEU A 124 0.54 16.08 -13.35
N GLU A 125 0.82 15.21 -14.30
CA GLU A 125 0.03 14.01 -14.59
C GLU A 125 0.42 12.91 -13.61
N ILE A 126 -0.53 12.49 -12.77
CA ILE A 126 -0.33 11.45 -11.77
C ILE A 126 -1.25 10.28 -12.10
N SER A 127 -0.69 9.08 -12.25
CA SER A 127 -1.44 7.86 -12.54
C SER A 127 -0.98 6.68 -11.69
N ALA A 128 -1.83 5.65 -11.65
CA ALA A 128 -1.61 4.40 -10.93
C ALA A 128 -2.16 3.21 -11.74
N ASP A 129 -1.61 2.01 -11.54
CA ASP A 129 -2.03 0.83 -12.31
C ASP A 129 -3.44 0.32 -11.97
N SER A 130 -3.96 0.71 -10.80
CA SER A 130 -5.29 0.37 -10.29
C SER A 130 -5.91 1.59 -9.63
N TYR A 131 -7.24 1.68 -9.67
CA TYR A 131 -7.96 2.79 -9.04
C TYR A 131 -7.79 2.81 -7.50
N THR A 132 -6.85 3.61 -7.04
CA THR A 132 -6.51 3.80 -5.63
C THR A 132 -6.86 5.23 -5.20
N PRO A 133 -7.48 5.40 -4.03
CA PRO A 133 -7.76 6.72 -3.49
C PRO A 133 -6.55 7.30 -2.77
N PHE A 134 -6.36 8.59 -2.96
CA PHE A 134 -5.31 9.39 -2.35
C PHE A 134 -5.90 10.69 -1.84
N TYR A 135 -5.24 11.26 -0.83
CA TYR A 135 -5.38 12.69 -0.54
C TYR A 135 -4.21 13.41 -1.21
N ILE A 136 -4.49 14.22 -2.22
CA ILE A 136 -3.48 15.01 -2.94
C ILE A 136 -3.72 16.49 -2.65
N ASN A 137 -2.73 17.16 -2.07
CA ASN A 137 -2.84 18.54 -1.57
C ASN A 137 -4.09 18.74 -0.69
N GLY A 138 -4.41 17.73 0.14
CA GLY A 138 -5.55 17.72 1.05
C GLY A 138 -6.91 17.38 0.42
N LEU A 139 -6.99 17.21 -0.90
CA LEU A 139 -8.22 16.85 -1.61
C LEU A 139 -8.26 15.37 -1.96
N TYR A 140 -9.44 14.76 -1.92
CA TYR A 140 -9.61 13.34 -2.23
C TYR A 140 -9.64 13.11 -3.75
N TYR A 141 -8.78 12.21 -4.23
CA TYR A 141 -8.73 11.77 -5.63
C TYR A 141 -8.80 10.25 -5.72
N LEU A 142 -9.46 9.75 -6.77
CA LEU A 142 -9.36 8.35 -7.18
C LEU A 142 -8.43 8.27 -8.40
N VAL A 143 -7.19 7.86 -8.20
CA VAL A 143 -6.16 7.83 -9.23
C VAL A 143 -6.11 6.42 -9.84
N GLY A 144 -6.22 6.34 -11.16
CA GLY A 144 -6.11 5.10 -11.92
C GLY A 144 -5.19 5.27 -13.13
N GLN A 145 -5.42 4.48 -14.18
CA GLN A 145 -4.54 4.47 -15.36
C GLN A 145 -4.66 5.76 -16.19
N THR A 146 -5.85 6.35 -16.22
CA THR A 146 -6.05 7.71 -16.74
C THR A 146 -5.47 8.69 -15.73
N PRO A 147 -4.45 9.48 -16.09
CA PRO A 147 -3.82 10.40 -15.16
C PRO A 147 -4.81 11.48 -14.69
N VAL A 148 -4.66 11.89 -13.44
CA VAL A 148 -5.23 13.14 -12.92
C VAL A 148 -4.19 14.25 -13.07
N ILE A 149 -4.64 15.46 -13.39
CA ILE A 149 -3.78 16.63 -13.52
C ILE A 149 -3.83 17.41 -12.21
N ILE A 150 -2.69 17.52 -11.54
CA ILE A 150 -2.56 18.20 -10.25
C ILE A 150 -1.48 19.30 -10.37
N PRO A 151 -1.80 20.57 -10.12
CA PRO A 151 -0.80 21.63 -10.09
C PRO A 151 0.03 21.57 -8.80
N THR A 152 1.30 21.97 -8.89
CA THR A 152 2.13 22.25 -7.71
C THR A 152 1.62 23.47 -6.94
N ASP A 153 1.77 23.45 -5.62
CA ASP A 153 1.42 24.60 -4.77
C ASP A 153 2.41 25.77 -4.93
N ALA A 154 2.19 26.84 -4.16
CA ALA A 154 3.06 28.03 -4.19
C ALA A 154 4.53 27.72 -3.82
N ALA A 155 4.80 26.60 -3.14
CA ALA A 155 6.14 26.13 -2.81
C ALA A 155 6.66 25.07 -3.81
N GLY A 156 6.04 24.97 -4.99
CA GLY A 156 6.42 24.01 -6.03
C GLY A 156 6.23 22.55 -5.62
N THR A 157 5.33 22.28 -4.68
CA THR A 157 5.18 20.97 -4.05
C THR A 157 3.83 20.33 -4.38
N VAL A 158 3.82 18.99 -4.49
CA VAL A 158 2.62 18.17 -4.43
C VAL A 158 2.79 17.14 -3.31
N THR A 159 1.83 17.10 -2.38
CA THR A 159 1.79 16.12 -1.29
C THR A 159 0.70 15.09 -1.56
N ILE A 160 1.09 13.82 -1.62
CA ILE A 160 0.20 12.68 -1.86
C ILE A 160 0.23 11.79 -0.63
N ILE A 161 -0.94 11.53 -0.06
CA ILE A 161 -1.12 10.68 1.12
C ILE A 161 -1.96 9.48 0.71
N GLU A 162 -1.38 8.29 0.87
CA GLU A 162 -2.06 7.01 0.72
C GLU A 162 -2.24 6.38 2.10
N ALA A 163 -3.49 6.22 2.55
CA ALA A 163 -3.77 5.48 3.78
C ALA A 163 -3.42 3.99 3.59
N SER A 164 -2.62 3.43 4.50
CA SER A 164 -2.26 2.01 4.47
C SER A 164 -2.07 1.46 5.88
N ASN A 165 -2.54 0.24 6.10
CA ASN A 165 -2.32 -0.52 7.33
C ASN A 165 -1.24 -1.62 7.16
N ASP A 166 -0.59 -1.67 6.00
CA ASP A 166 0.47 -2.62 5.70
C ASP A 166 1.57 -1.99 4.83
N LEU A 167 2.60 -2.78 4.52
CA LEU A 167 3.76 -2.32 3.75
C LEU A 167 3.50 -2.17 2.24
N ASN A 168 2.30 -2.51 1.76
CA ASN A 168 1.98 -2.36 0.34
C ASN A 168 1.58 -0.92 0.09
N ALA A 169 2.39 -0.21 -0.71
CA ALA A 169 2.07 1.09 -1.26
C ALA A 169 1.68 0.95 -2.74
N THR A 170 0.89 1.89 -3.25
CA THR A 170 0.64 2.01 -4.68
C THR A 170 1.87 2.59 -5.37
N VAL A 171 2.26 1.98 -6.48
CA VAL A 171 3.27 2.57 -7.38
C VAL A 171 2.60 3.68 -8.18
N LEU A 172 3.15 4.89 -8.08
CA LEU A 172 2.69 6.05 -8.84
C LEU A 172 3.58 6.27 -10.05
N THR A 173 2.97 6.71 -11.15
CA THR A 173 3.71 7.29 -12.28
C THR A 173 3.39 8.78 -12.33
N VAL A 174 4.43 9.61 -12.37
CA VAL A 174 4.32 11.07 -12.35
C VAL A 174 5.03 11.63 -13.58
N ALA A 175 4.43 12.61 -14.23
CA ALA A 175 5.07 13.29 -15.34
C ALA A 175 4.56 14.73 -15.49
N ILE A 176 5.31 15.57 -16.19
CA ILE A 176 4.86 16.89 -16.64
C ILE A 176 4.09 16.68 -17.96
N PRO A 177 2.89 17.24 -18.17
CA PRO A 177 2.17 17.15 -19.44
C PRO A 177 3.08 17.44 -20.64
N ASN A 178 2.93 16.64 -21.70
CA ASN A 178 3.73 16.71 -22.94
C ASN A 178 5.24 16.42 -22.81
N ASP A 179 5.75 16.13 -21.62
CA ASP A 179 7.12 15.65 -21.45
C ASP A 179 7.25 14.20 -21.97
N VAL A 180 8.40 13.88 -22.56
CA VAL A 180 8.71 12.50 -22.95
C VAL A 180 9.17 11.66 -21.78
N LEU A 181 9.44 12.24 -20.61
CA LEU A 181 9.86 11.53 -19.42
C LEU A 181 8.74 11.40 -18.38
N SER A 182 8.70 10.27 -17.68
CA SER A 182 7.86 10.06 -16.50
C SER A 182 8.64 9.36 -15.40
N THR A 183 8.48 9.79 -14.15
CA THR A 183 9.11 9.21 -12.97
C THR A 183 8.19 8.19 -12.33
N ILE A 184 8.74 7.02 -11.96
CA ILE A 184 8.03 6.02 -11.17
C ILE A 184 8.40 6.18 -9.71
N ILE A 185 7.38 6.27 -8.86
CA ILE A 185 7.52 6.36 -7.40
C ILE A 185 6.95 5.09 -6.79
N ASP A 186 7.83 4.30 -6.16
CA ASP A 186 7.48 3.10 -5.41
C ASP A 186 7.89 3.30 -3.93
N ALA A 187 6.94 3.76 -3.11
CA ALA A 187 7.18 4.01 -1.69
C ALA A 187 7.46 2.72 -0.90
N MET A 188 6.96 1.57 -1.37
CA MET A 188 7.22 0.27 -0.74
C MET A 188 8.69 -0.12 -0.90
N ASN A 189 9.32 0.19 -2.05
CA ASN A 189 10.72 -0.14 -2.28
C ASN A 189 11.64 0.43 -1.20
N TYR A 190 11.43 1.68 -0.78
CA TYR A 190 12.22 2.29 0.30
C TYR A 190 12.04 1.55 1.64
N ALA A 191 10.80 1.33 2.06
CA ALA A 191 10.49 0.65 3.30
C ALA A 191 11.06 -0.79 3.31
N PHE A 192 10.91 -1.49 2.19
CA PHE A 192 11.45 -2.84 2.03
C PHE A 192 12.98 -2.84 2.09
N ARG A 193 13.65 -1.95 1.35
CA ARG A 193 15.13 -1.85 1.37
C ARG A 193 15.65 -1.61 2.80
N LYS A 194 14.99 -0.73 3.57
CA LYS A 194 15.34 -0.45 4.96
C LYS A 194 15.20 -1.67 5.88
N ILE A 195 14.16 -2.49 5.71
CA ILE A 195 14.01 -3.72 6.51
C ILE A 195 15.01 -4.78 6.05
N SER A 196 15.17 -4.95 4.74
CA SER A 196 16.07 -5.96 4.16
C SER A 196 17.56 -5.67 4.38
N SER A 197 17.93 -4.44 4.78
CA SER A 197 19.30 -4.10 5.18
C SER A 197 19.65 -4.56 6.60
N LEU A 198 18.71 -5.16 7.34
CA LEU A 198 18.97 -5.80 8.63
C LEU A 198 19.51 -7.22 8.44
N ASP A 199 20.48 -7.37 7.54
CA ASP A 199 21.01 -8.64 7.01
C ASP A 199 22.32 -9.08 7.70
N SER A 200 22.67 -8.45 8.82
CA SER A 200 23.82 -8.82 9.66
C SER A 200 23.50 -8.62 11.14
N GLU A 201 24.27 -9.29 12.01
CA GLU A 201 24.15 -9.12 13.45
C GLU A 201 24.38 -7.66 13.87
N SER A 202 25.40 -7.01 13.32
CA SER A 202 25.67 -5.59 13.61
C SER A 202 24.51 -4.72 13.16
N ALA A 203 23.99 -4.89 11.95
CA ALA A 203 22.85 -4.12 11.48
C ALA A 203 21.60 -4.31 12.37
N LEU A 204 21.35 -5.52 12.88
CA LEU A 204 20.26 -5.79 13.81
C LEU A 204 20.45 -5.13 15.18
N ARG A 205 21.69 -5.12 15.70
CA ARG A 205 22.02 -4.51 17.01
C ARG A 205 22.07 -2.98 16.96
N ASP A 206 22.55 -2.43 15.85
CA ASP A 206 22.67 -0.98 15.63
C ASP A 206 21.33 -0.35 15.23
N ALA A 207 20.38 -1.17 14.76
CA ALA A 207 19.05 -0.71 14.43
C ALA A 207 18.32 -0.17 15.68
N SER A 208 17.68 0.97 15.51
CA SER A 208 16.87 1.62 16.54
C SER A 208 15.62 2.25 15.93
N TYR A 209 14.64 2.53 16.78
CA TYR A 209 13.41 3.21 16.39
C TYR A 209 13.12 4.39 17.33
N PRO A 210 12.50 5.47 16.82
CA PRO A 210 12.12 6.61 17.63
C PRO A 210 11.05 6.20 18.66
N THR A 211 11.19 6.62 19.91
CA THR A 211 10.22 6.29 20.97
C THR A 211 9.14 7.35 21.13
N LEU A 212 9.42 8.59 20.74
CA LEU A 212 8.49 9.70 20.74
C LEU A 212 8.17 10.06 19.29
N THR A 213 6.96 9.75 18.88
CA THR A 213 6.42 10.14 17.58
C THR A 213 5.20 11.02 17.78
N ALA A 214 5.08 12.05 16.94
CA ALA A 214 3.90 12.89 16.82
C ALA A 214 3.17 12.52 15.52
N VAL A 215 1.93 12.98 15.37
CA VAL A 215 1.21 12.87 14.09
C VAL A 215 2.04 13.57 13.02
N GLY A 216 2.43 12.84 11.96
CA GLY A 216 3.29 13.35 10.89
C GLY A 216 4.80 13.07 11.06
N GLY A 217 5.24 12.39 12.10
CA GLY A 217 6.64 11.92 12.24
C GLY A 217 7.25 12.17 13.62
N THR A 218 8.46 12.71 13.66
CA THR A 218 9.19 13.04 14.90
C THR A 218 9.30 14.55 15.05
N LEU A 219 8.95 15.10 16.21
CA LEU A 219 9.11 16.52 16.53
C LEU A 219 10.11 16.67 17.69
N GLY A 220 11.17 17.45 17.50
CA GLY A 220 12.25 17.57 18.48
C GLY A 220 13.17 16.35 18.51
N ASP A 221 13.82 16.09 19.65
CA ASP A 221 14.55 14.84 19.87
C ASP A 221 13.55 13.71 20.14
N PRO A 222 13.40 12.73 19.23
CA PRO A 222 12.39 11.69 19.40
C PRO A 222 12.76 10.66 20.46
N GLY A 223 13.99 10.68 20.99
CA GLY A 223 14.51 9.55 21.75
C GLY A 223 14.59 8.28 20.89
N TYR A 224 15.49 7.36 21.22
CA TYR A 224 15.66 6.12 20.46
C TYR A 224 15.72 4.92 21.38
N SER A 225 15.10 3.83 20.94
CA SER A 225 15.25 2.50 21.56
C SER A 225 15.86 1.53 20.57
N PRO A 226 16.79 0.66 21.01
CA PRO A 226 17.29 -0.43 20.19
C PRO A 226 16.14 -1.30 19.68
N LEU A 227 16.22 -1.71 18.41
CA LEU A 227 15.28 -2.66 17.83
C LEU A 227 15.42 -4.04 18.48
N VAL A 228 16.65 -4.38 18.90
CA VAL A 228 17.00 -5.66 19.51
C VAL A 228 17.63 -5.41 20.87
N SER A 229 17.25 -6.20 21.87
CA SER A 229 17.88 -6.15 23.20
C SER A 229 19.37 -6.50 23.12
N SER A 230 20.21 -5.83 23.91
CA SER A 230 21.63 -6.18 24.03
C SER A 230 21.85 -7.63 24.49
N SER A 231 20.90 -8.19 25.25
CA SER A 231 20.92 -9.58 25.73
C SER A 231 20.49 -10.63 24.69
N ALA A 232 20.11 -10.21 23.48
CA ALA A 232 19.69 -11.14 22.44
C ALA A 232 20.82 -12.13 22.06
N ASN A 233 20.44 -13.41 21.95
CA ASN A 233 21.36 -14.49 21.62
C ASN A 233 21.95 -14.30 20.21
N GLN A 234 23.26 -14.46 20.10
CA GLN A 234 23.97 -14.27 18.84
C GLN A 234 23.51 -15.24 17.73
N GLY A 235 23.25 -16.51 18.07
CA GLY A 235 22.77 -17.51 17.11
C GLY A 235 21.41 -17.14 16.51
N ASP A 236 20.49 -16.63 17.33
CA ASP A 236 19.19 -16.15 16.85
C ASP A 236 19.34 -14.97 15.88
N LEU A 237 20.26 -14.04 16.17
CA LEU A 237 20.53 -12.90 15.29
C LEU A 237 21.14 -13.32 13.96
N GLN A 238 22.03 -14.31 13.95
CA GLN A 238 22.57 -14.88 12.71
C GLN A 238 21.49 -15.55 11.87
N VAL A 239 20.54 -16.26 12.49
CA VAL A 239 19.39 -16.86 11.81
C VAL A 239 18.51 -15.78 11.20
N ILE A 240 18.18 -14.71 11.95
CA ILE A 240 17.37 -13.59 11.44
C ILE A 240 18.09 -12.87 10.29
N ALA A 241 19.37 -12.54 10.45
CA ALA A 241 20.19 -11.92 9.43
C ALA A 241 20.18 -12.73 8.13
N SER A 242 20.38 -14.05 8.21
CA SER A 242 20.32 -14.95 7.06
C SER A 242 18.94 -14.95 6.37
N ARG A 243 17.85 -14.87 7.15
CA ARG A 243 16.49 -14.75 6.60
C ARG A 243 16.26 -13.40 5.93
N MET A 244 16.83 -12.32 6.44
CA MET A 244 16.76 -11.00 5.80
C MET A 244 17.54 -10.97 4.49
N THR A 245 18.69 -11.63 4.41
CA THR A 245 19.41 -11.84 3.14
C THR A 245 18.53 -12.56 2.12
N ASN A 246 17.89 -13.67 2.50
CA ASN A 246 16.97 -14.38 1.61
C ASN A 246 15.80 -13.49 1.16
N LEU A 247 15.23 -12.69 2.06
CA LEU A 247 14.15 -11.77 1.76
C LEU A 247 14.60 -10.70 0.74
N LYS A 248 15.81 -10.15 0.91
CA LYS A 248 16.45 -9.20 -0.01
C LYS A 248 16.64 -9.80 -1.40
N ASP A 249 17.14 -11.03 -1.48
CA ASP A 249 17.40 -11.72 -2.74
C ASP A 249 16.10 -12.06 -3.48
N VAL A 250 15.08 -12.55 -2.76
CA VAL A 250 13.76 -12.80 -3.36
C VAL A 250 13.15 -11.50 -3.89
N TRP A 251 13.26 -10.41 -3.14
CA TRP A 251 12.74 -9.11 -3.58
C TRP A 251 13.43 -8.55 -4.81
N ALA A 252 14.76 -8.68 -4.89
CA ALA A 252 15.51 -8.27 -6.09
C ALA A 252 15.00 -8.99 -7.35
N ASN A 253 14.51 -10.23 -7.21
CA ASN A 253 13.92 -11.00 -8.29
C ASN A 253 12.46 -10.63 -8.59
N VAL A 254 11.71 -10.13 -7.59
CA VAL A 254 10.40 -9.50 -7.78
C VAL A 254 10.65 -8.06 -8.24
N LYS A 255 11.16 -7.88 -9.47
CA LYS A 255 11.56 -6.57 -10.03
C LYS A 255 10.59 -5.46 -9.61
N PRO A 256 10.98 -4.54 -8.70
CA PRO A 256 10.20 -3.33 -8.54
C PRO A 256 10.24 -2.57 -9.87
N PRO A 257 9.15 -1.90 -10.26
CA PRO A 257 9.18 -1.07 -11.46
C PRO A 257 10.32 -0.06 -11.33
N SER A 258 11.16 0.02 -12.36
CA SER A 258 12.34 0.88 -12.36
C SER A 258 11.95 2.32 -12.05
N THR A 259 12.57 2.94 -11.04
CA THR A 259 12.38 4.36 -10.73
C THR A 259 13.02 5.29 -11.77
N THR A 260 13.79 4.74 -12.71
CA THR A 260 14.35 5.48 -13.84
C THR A 260 13.23 6.08 -14.68
N PRO A 261 13.38 7.34 -15.14
CA PRO A 261 12.41 7.96 -16.02
C PRO A 261 12.10 7.08 -17.23
N LEU A 262 10.84 6.69 -17.39
CA LEU A 262 10.39 5.96 -18.56
C LEU A 262 10.11 6.95 -19.70
N ARG A 263 10.52 6.56 -20.91
CA ARG A 263 10.21 7.32 -22.11
C ARG A 263 8.75 7.08 -22.50
N ARG A 264 7.94 8.12 -22.47
CA ARG A 264 6.56 8.12 -22.95
C ARG A 264 6.54 8.23 -24.47
N LEU A 265 5.56 7.59 -25.10
CA LEU A 265 5.28 7.81 -26.52
C LEU A 265 4.77 9.25 -26.68
N LYS A 266 5.38 10.01 -27.59
CA LYS A 266 4.97 11.38 -27.89
C LYS A 266 3.52 11.35 -28.39
N PRO A 267 2.61 12.21 -27.89
CA PRO A 267 1.28 12.31 -28.47
C PRO A 267 1.43 12.65 -29.96
N THR A 268 0.74 11.88 -30.81
CA THR A 268 0.69 12.18 -32.24
C THR A 268 -0.09 13.49 -32.39
N PRO A 269 0.43 14.51 -33.09
CA PRO A 269 -0.35 15.72 -33.34
C PRO A 269 -1.59 15.33 -34.15
N SER A 270 -2.76 15.71 -33.65
CA SER A 270 -4.03 15.74 -34.41
C SER A 270 -4.02 16.89 -35.41
#